data_AF-X1PNZ6-F1
#
_entry.id   AF-X1PNZ6-F1
#
_cell.length_a   1.000
_cell.length_b   1.000
_cell.length_c   1.000
_cell.angle_alpha   90.00
_cell.angle_beta   90.00
_cell.angle_gamma   90.00
#
_symmetry.space_group_name_H-M   'P 1'
#
loop_
_entity.id
_entity.type
_entity.pdbx_description
1 polymer ?
#
loop_
_entity_poly.entity_id
_entity_poly.type
_entity_poly.pdbx_seq_one_letter_code
_entity_poly.pdbx_strand_id
1 'polypeptide(L)'
;MGGAHRNTWEHVEGSVGEITELEHQGDTITHEIMARLHRTFVTPFDREDIAQLANVLDDVTDFIHAAADAMLVYKVGRPGQRARELADILVQA
;
A
#
# COMPACT_ATOMS: atom_id res chain seq x y z
N MET A 1 1.37 -12.47 29.75
CA MET A 1 1.59 -13.69 28.94
C MET A 1 1.48 -13.25 27.49
N GLY A 2 2.56 -12.80 26.85
CA GLY A 2 3.64 -13.67 26.37
C GLY A 2 3.39 -14.02 24.90
N GLY A 3 3.10 -13.03 24.05
CA GLY A 3 3.00 -13.21 22.61
C GLY A 3 4.41 -13.11 22.02
N ALA A 4 4.88 -14.19 21.40
CA ALA A 4 6.18 -14.25 20.77
C ALA A 4 6.32 -13.15 19.71
N HIS A 5 7.16 -12.14 20.00
CA HIS A 5 7.72 -11.28 18.96
C HIS A 5 8.58 -12.16 18.05
N ARG A 6 8.01 -12.67 16.95
CA ARG A 6 8.81 -12.86 15.74
C ARG A 6 9.43 -11.50 15.46
N ASN A 7 10.75 -11.41 15.39
CA ASN A 7 11.40 -10.18 14.97
C ASN A 7 11.07 -9.97 13.48
N THR A 8 9.94 -9.31 13.19
CA THR A 8 9.37 -9.10 11.85
C THR A 8 10.37 -8.48 10.86
N TRP A 9 11.44 -7.87 11.37
CA TRP A 9 12.46 -7.15 10.61
C TRP A 9 13.70 -7.98 10.27
N GLU A 10 13.74 -9.29 10.58
CA GLU A 10 14.85 -10.18 10.21
C GLU A 10 14.84 -10.53 8.71
N HIS A 11 13.72 -10.33 8.01
CA HIS A 11 13.51 -10.69 6.61
C HIS A 11 12.93 -9.52 5.78
N VAL A 12 13.61 -8.36 5.78
CA VAL A 12 13.16 -7.17 5.03
C VAL A 12 12.94 -7.48 3.54
N GLU A 13 13.84 -8.23 2.90
CA GLU A 13 13.73 -8.63 1.49
C GLU A 13 12.44 -9.42 1.18
N GLY A 14 12.04 -10.34 2.07
CA GLY A 14 10.82 -11.11 1.90
C GLY A 14 9.58 -10.23 2.02
N SER A 15 9.57 -9.32 3.00
CA SER A 15 8.47 -8.37 3.17
C SER A 15 8.34 -7.40 2.00
N VAL A 16 9.45 -6.95 1.40
CA VAL A 16 9.41 -6.08 0.21
C VAL A 16 8.76 -6.82 -0.96
N GLY A 17 9.14 -8.08 -1.23
CA GLY A 17 8.53 -8.84 -2.31
C GLY A 17 7.01 -9.05 -2.15
N GLU A 18 6.54 -9.27 -0.92
CA GLU A 18 5.10 -9.34 -0.63
C GLU A 18 4.40 -7.99 -0.86
N ILE A 19 5.04 -6.88 -0.46
CA ILE A 19 4.50 -5.53 -0.66
C ILE A 19 4.45 -5.16 -2.14
N THR A 20 5.49 -5.47 -2.92
CA THR A 20 5.52 -5.25 -4.38
C THR A 20 4.35 -5.97 -5.07
N GLU A 21 4.08 -7.21 -4.68
CA GLU A 21 2.98 -7.97 -5.27
C GLU A 21 1.61 -7.39 -4.89
N LEU A 22 1.46 -6.89 -3.66
CA LEU A 22 0.23 -6.21 -3.23
C LEU A 22 0.02 -4.88 -3.96
N GLU A 23 1.09 -4.11 -4.19
CA GLU A 23 1.02 -2.86 -4.97
C GLU A 23 0.60 -3.11 -6.42
N HIS A 24 1.22 -4.08 -7.11
CA HIS A 24 0.81 -4.46 -8.47
C HIS A 24 -0.65 -4.91 -8.56
N GLN A 25 -1.15 -5.62 -7.54
CA GLN A 25 -2.57 -5.98 -7.46
C GLN A 25 -3.45 -4.74 -7.28
N GLY A 26 -3.01 -3.77 -6.47
CA GLY A 26 -3.63 -2.45 -6.32
C GLY A 26 -3.73 -1.71 -7.65
N ASP A 27 -2.62 -1.52 -8.36
CA ASP A 27 -2.58 -0.84 -9.66
C ASP A 27 -3.49 -1.54 -10.70
N THR A 28 -3.51 -2.88 -10.70
CA THR A 28 -4.41 -3.65 -11.57
C THR A 28 -5.87 -3.32 -11.27
N ILE A 29 -6.26 -3.23 -9.99
CA ILE A 29 -7.62 -2.85 -9.58
C ILE A 29 -7.92 -1.41 -9.98
N THR A 30 -7.00 -0.47 -9.77
CA THR A 30 -7.12 0.94 -10.18
C THR A 30 -7.38 1.03 -11.69
N HIS A 31 -6.57 0.35 -12.50
CA HIS A 31 -6.75 0.25 -13.95
C HIS A 31 -8.11 -0.34 -14.35
N GLU A 32 -8.55 -1.40 -13.67
CA GLU A 32 -9.87 -1.99 -13.93
C GLU A 32 -11.01 -1.01 -13.61
N ILE A 33 -10.92 -0.27 -12.50
CA ILE A 33 -11.91 0.75 -12.14
C ILE A 33 -11.98 1.81 -13.24
N MET A 34 -10.84 2.35 -13.67
CA MET A 34 -10.79 3.36 -14.73
C MET A 34 -11.34 2.83 -16.06
N ALA A 35 -11.01 1.60 -16.43
CA ALA A 35 -11.54 0.95 -17.63
C ALA A 35 -13.07 0.75 -17.56
N ARG A 36 -13.60 0.37 -16.39
CA ARG A 36 -15.05 0.22 -16.18
C ARG A 36 -15.75 1.56 -16.21
N LEU A 37 -15.17 2.60 -15.62
CA LEU A 37 -15.68 3.96 -15.72
C LEU A 37 -15.82 4.35 -17.19
N HIS A 38 -14.77 4.25 -18.00
CA HIS A 38 -14.83 4.62 -19.43
C HIS A 38 -15.93 3.89 -20.23
N ARG A 39 -16.36 2.71 -19.80
CA ARG A 39 -17.37 1.88 -20.48
C ARG A 39 -18.76 1.94 -19.83
N THR A 40 -18.91 2.65 -18.71
CA THR A 40 -20.16 2.75 -17.96
C THR A 40 -20.83 4.08 -18.26
N PHE A 41 -22.04 4.05 -18.82
CA PHE A 41 -22.78 5.27 -19.20
C PHE A 41 -23.40 5.99 -17.99
N VAL A 42 -23.94 5.25 -17.02
CA VAL A 42 -24.53 5.78 -15.78
C VAL A 42 -23.77 5.23 -14.58
N THR A 43 -23.14 6.11 -13.80
CA THR A 43 -22.47 5.77 -12.55
C THR A 43 -23.41 5.98 -11.35
N PRO A 44 -23.23 5.24 -10.24
CA PRO A 44 -24.10 5.36 -9.06
C PRO A 44 -23.90 6.67 -8.27
N PHE A 45 -22.77 7.33 -8.47
CA PHE A 45 -22.43 8.66 -7.97
C PHE A 45 -21.43 9.32 -8.93
N ASP A 46 -20.86 10.47 -8.56
CA ASP A 46 -19.97 11.23 -9.44
C ASP A 46 -18.78 10.39 -9.92
N ARG A 47 -18.53 10.43 -11.22
CA ARG A 47 -17.46 9.67 -11.87
C ARG A 47 -16.08 10.13 -11.42
N GLU A 48 -15.92 11.44 -11.28
CA GLU A 48 -14.64 12.04 -10.88
C GLU A 48 -14.31 11.63 -9.45
N ASP A 49 -15.32 11.53 -8.56
CA ASP A 49 -15.15 11.02 -7.21
C ASP A 49 -14.71 9.54 -7.18
N ILE A 50 -15.30 8.68 -8.04
CA ILE A 50 -14.86 7.26 -8.13
C ILE A 50 -13.40 7.19 -8.59
N ALA A 51 -13.05 7.93 -9.63
CA ALA A 51 -11.70 7.94 -10.18
C ALA A 51 -10.69 8.50 -9.16
N GLN A 52 -11.05 9.59 -8.48
CA GLN A 52 -10.22 10.19 -7.45
C GLN A 52 -10.00 9.24 -6.28
N LEU A 53 -11.06 8.57 -5.80
CA LEU A 53 -10.92 7.60 -4.71
C LEU A 53 -9.99 6.44 -5.11
N ALA A 54 -10.13 5.91 -6.32
CA ALA A 54 -9.25 4.85 -6.81
C ALA A 54 -7.78 5.29 -6.84
N ASN A 55 -7.50 6.46 -7.44
CA ASN A 55 -6.13 7.00 -7.51
C ASN A 55 -5.54 7.30 -6.12
N VAL A 56 -6.32 7.82 -5.18
CA VAL A 56 -5.81 8.11 -3.83
C VAL A 56 -5.51 6.83 -3.06
N LEU A 57 -6.28 5.75 -3.27
CA LEU A 57 -5.97 4.45 -2.68
C LEU A 57 -4.70 3.84 -3.29
N ASP A 58 -4.52 4.00 -4.59
CA ASP A 58 -3.31 3.61 -5.35
C ASP A 58 -2.06 4.32 -4.81
N ASP A 59 -2.12 5.65 -4.67
CA ASP A 59 -1.05 6.46 -4.10
C ASP A 59 -0.63 5.94 -2.70
N VAL A 60 -1.59 5.51 -1.87
CA VAL A 60 -1.29 4.97 -0.53
C VAL A 60 -0.51 3.66 -0.63
N THR A 61 -0.91 2.73 -1.51
CA THR A 61 -0.19 1.46 -1.71
C THR A 61 1.20 1.69 -2.32
N ASP A 62 1.33 2.64 -3.23
CA ASP A 62 2.60 3.07 -3.81
C ASP A 62 3.55 3.63 -2.75
N PHE A 63 3.05 4.48 -1.85
CA PHE A 63 3.88 5.02 -0.77
C PHE A 63 4.32 3.94 0.23
N ILE A 64 3.50 2.91 0.47
CA ILE A 64 3.88 1.75 1.29
C ILE A 64 5.01 0.98 0.60
N HIS A 65 4.88 0.71 -0.71
CA HIS A 65 5.91 0.05 -1.50
C HIS A 65 7.21 0.85 -1.52
N ALA A 66 7.15 2.15 -1.83
CA ALA A 66 8.30 3.04 -1.84
C ALA A 66 9.03 3.11 -0.49
N ALA A 67 8.29 3.09 0.63
CA ALA A 67 8.89 3.06 1.97
C ALA A 67 9.62 1.74 2.25
N ALA A 68 9.04 0.60 1.84
CA ALA A 68 9.66 -0.72 1.98
C ALA A 68 10.92 -0.84 1.10
N ASP A 69 10.85 -0.37 -0.14
CA ASP A 69 11.97 -0.30 -1.07
C ASP A 69 13.10 0.58 -0.54
N ALA A 70 12.78 1.75 0.01
CA ALA A 70 13.77 2.62 0.64
C ALA A 70 14.47 1.91 1.82
N MET A 71 13.73 1.16 2.65
CA MET A 71 14.34 0.38 3.73
C MET A 71 15.32 -0.67 3.20
N LEU A 72 15.01 -1.33 2.09
CA LEU A 72 15.88 -2.31 1.46
C LEU A 72 17.14 -1.65 0.84
N VAL A 73 16.95 -0.64 -0.02
CA VAL A 73 18.03 0.07 -0.73
C VAL A 73 19.04 0.67 0.25
N TYR A 74 18.54 1.30 1.32
CA TYR A 74 19.40 1.92 2.34
C TYR A 74 19.81 0.97 3.46
N LYS A 75 19.47 -0.33 3.37
CA LYS A 75 19.81 -1.37 4.36
C LYS A 75 19.33 -1.02 5.77
N VAL A 76 18.17 -0.40 5.88
CA VAL A 76 17.50 -0.09 7.15
C VAL A 76 16.90 -1.38 7.72
N GLY A 77 17.66 -2.04 8.59
CA GLY A 77 17.23 -3.30 9.18
C GLY A 77 16.07 -3.19 10.17
N ARG A 78 15.77 -2.00 10.71
CA ARG A 78 14.61 -1.75 11.58
C ARG A 78 14.13 -0.31 11.42
N PRO A 79 12.82 -0.05 11.30
CA PRO A 79 12.30 1.30 11.23
C PRO A 79 12.39 1.99 12.59
N GLY A 80 12.64 3.30 12.57
CA GLY A 80 12.57 4.14 13.76
C GLY A 80 11.16 4.17 14.36
N GLN A 81 11.04 4.61 15.62
CA GLN A 81 9.74 4.68 16.31
C GLN A 81 8.70 5.50 15.54
N ARG A 82 9.07 6.68 15.01
CA ARG A 82 8.17 7.54 14.25
C ARG A 82 7.66 6.90 12.95
N ALA A 83 8.49 6.13 12.26
CA ALA A 83 8.08 5.43 11.05
C ALA A 83 7.07 4.33 11.36
N ARG A 84 7.21 3.65 12.50
CA ARG A 84 6.22 2.68 12.98
C ARG A 84 4.90 3.34 13.34
N GLU A 85 4.93 4.49 14.02
CA GLU A 85 3.72 5.25 14.35
C GLU A 85 2.94 5.68 13.10
N LEU A 86 3.63 6.06 12.01
CA LEU A 86 2.98 6.35 10.73
C LEU A 86 2.31 5.11 10.12
N ALA A 87 2.99 3.96 10.16
CA ALA A 87 2.39 2.70 9.69
C ALA A 87 1.16 2.30 10.55
N ASP A 88 1.23 2.50 11.87
CA ASP A 88 0.12 2.20 12.78
C ASP A 88 -1.14 3.03 12.47
N ILE A 89 -0.97 4.28 12.00
CA ILE A 89 -2.11 5.13 11.57
C ILE A 89 -2.82 4.50 10.37
N LEU A 90 -2.08 3.97 9.39
CA LEU A 90 -2.66 3.31 8.22
C LEU A 90 -3.43 2.03 8.60
N VAL A 91 -2.96 1.29 9.60
CA VAL A 91 -3.63 0.06 10.09
C VAL A 91 -4.92 0.36 10.86
N GLN A 92 -5.07 1.56 11.41
CA GLN A 92 -6.25 1.97 12.19
C GLN A 92 -7.37 2.59 11.34
N ALA A 93 -7.07 2.99 10.10
CA ALA A 93 -8.02 3.59 9.18
C ALA A 93 -9.04 2.56 8.67
#